data_AF-E2XFN4-F1
#
_entry.id   AF-E2XFN4-F1
#
_cell.length_a   1.000
_cell.length_b   1.000
_cell.length_c   1.000
_cell.angle_alpha   90.00
_cell.angle_beta   90.00
_cell.angle_gamma   90.00
#
_symmetry.space_group_name_H-M   'P 1'
#
loop_
_entity.id
_entity.type
_entity.pdbx_description
1 polymer ?
#
loop_
_entity_poly.entity_id
_entity_poly.type
_entity_poly.pdbx_seq_one_letter_code
_entity_poly.pdbx_strand_id
1 'polypeptide(L)' 'MSPSLRKAVAVAIGGGAVAIASVLITGPGGNDGLEGVSYILR' A
#
# COMPACT_ATOMS: atom_id res chain seq x y z
N MET A 1 -7.17 10.01 3.61
CA MET A 1 -7.00 8.79 2.79
C MET A 1 -7.48 9.08 1.37
N SER A 2 -6.59 8.95 0.39
CA SER A 2 -6.91 9.18 -1.03
C SER A 2 -7.89 8.13 -1.58
N PRO A 3 -8.71 8.47 -2.59
CA PRO A 3 -9.64 7.53 -3.21
C PRO A 3 -8.95 6.29 -3.80
N SER A 4 -7.74 6.44 -4.34
CA SER A 4 -6.90 5.37 -4.88
C SER A 4 -6.49 4.36 -3.80
N LEU A 5 -6.00 4.84 -2.65
CA LEU A 5 -5.60 4.00 -1.52
C LEU A 5 -6.81 3.25 -0.95
N ARG A 6 -7.97 3.91 -0.88
CA ARG A 6 -9.22 3.27 -0.41
C ARG A 6 -9.66 2.13 -1.33
N LYS A 7 -9.56 2.32 -2.65
CA LYS A 7 -9.87 1.27 -3.63
C LYS A 7 -8.87 0.10 -3.54
N ALA A 8 -7.59 0.39 -3.36
CA ALA A 8 -6.55 -0.62 -3.21
C ALA A 8 -6.76 -1.48 -1.95
N VAL A 9 -7.11 -0.84 -0.82
CA VAL A 9 -7.48 -1.56 0.41
C VAL A 9 -8.71 -2.43 0.18
N ALA A 10 -9.75 -1.94 -0.50
CA ALA A 10 -10.94 -2.72 -0.80
C ALA A 10 -10.64 -3.98 -1.64
N VAL A 11 -9.71 -3.90 -2.59
CA VAL A 11 -9.24 -5.07 -3.37
C VAL A 11 -8.42 -6.02 -2.48
N ALA A 12 -7.60 -5.48 -1.58
CA ALA A 12 -6.75 -6.27 -0.69
C ALA A 12 -7.53 -7.04 0.40
N ILE A 13 -8.80 -6.73 0.66
CA ILE A 13 -9.63 -7.46 1.63
C ILE A 13 -9.68 -8.96 1.32
N GLY A 14 -9.70 -9.33 0.03
CA GLY A 14 -9.68 -10.75 -0.38
C GLY A 14 -8.39 -11.50 -0.03
N GLY A 15 -7.29 -10.78 0.21
CA GLY A 15 -6.00 -11.33 0.62
C GLY A 15 -5.77 -11.36 2.14
N GLY A 16 -6.74 -10.90 2.94
CA GLY A 16 -6.65 -10.87 4.39
C GLY A 16 -5.80 -9.74 4.97
N ALA A 17 -5.53 -9.81 6.27
CA ALA A 17 -4.93 -8.71 7.04
C ALA A 17 -3.55 -8.27 6.53
N VAL A 18 -2.72 -9.22 6.07
CA VAL A 18 -1.37 -8.93 5.55
C VAL A 18 -1.43 -8.11 4.26
N ALA A 19 -2.35 -8.44 3.36
CA ALA A 19 -2.52 -7.71 2.10
C ALA A 19 -3.01 -6.26 2.34
N ILE A 20 -3.90 -6.07 3.33
CA ILE A 20 -4.35 -4.74 3.71
C ILE A 20 -3.20 -3.93 4.30
N ALA A 21 -2.42 -4.53 5.21
CA ALA A 21 -1.26 -3.88 5.81
C ALA A 21 -0.20 -3.51 4.75
N SER A 22 0.08 -4.39 3.79
CA SER A 22 1.04 -4.10 2.72
C SER A 22 0.59 -2.94 1.85
N VAL A 23 -0.70 -2.89 1.46
CA VAL A 23 -1.24 -1.77 0.68
C VAL A 23 -1.21 -0.46 1.47
N LEU A 24 -1.44 -0.49 2.78
CA LEU A 24 -1.33 0.70 3.62
C LEU A 24 0.11 1.19 3.74
N ILE A 25 1.07 0.27 3.89
CA ILE A 25 2.50 0.59 4.05
C ILE A 25 3.06 1.17 2.74
N THR A 26 2.90 0.46 1.62
CA THR A 26 3.55 0.83 0.34
C THR A 26 2.67 1.69 -0.56
N GLY A 27 1.35 1.65 -0.36
CA GLY A 27 0.40 2.26 -1.29
C GLY A 27 0.25 1.47 -2.59
N PRO A 28 -0.78 1.79 -3.40
CA PRO A 28 -1.03 1.10 -4.67
C PRO A 28 0.04 1.31 -5.74
N GLY A 29 0.76 2.43 -5.71
CA GLY A 29 1.91 2.72 -6.57
C GLY A 29 3.22 2.15 -6.03
N GLY A 30 3.26 1.65 -4.80
CA GLY A 30 4.46 1.10 -4.16
C GLY A 30 5.38 2.16 -3.55
N ASN A 31 5.02 3.44 -3.67
CA ASN A 31 5.75 4.59 -3.12
C ASN A 31 4.81 5.74 -2.67
N ASP A 32 3.53 5.44 -2.54
CA ASP A 32 2.43 6.37 -2.24
C ASP A 32 1.59 5.89 -1.04
N GLY A 33 2.18 5.01 -0.23
CA GLY A 33 1.64 4.52 1.02
C GLY A 33 1.91 5.45 2.19
N LEU A 34 1.75 4.91 3.39
CA LEU A 34 2.02 5.62 4.64
C LEU A 34 3.52 5.72 4.94
N GLU A 35 4.32 4.76 4.49
CA GLU A 35 5.76 4.72 4.72
C GLU A 35 6.53 5.31 3.53
N GLY A 36 7.63 6.03 3.83
CA GLY A 36 8.55 6.54 2.81
C GLY A 36 9.45 5.43 2.27
N VAL A 37 9.59 5.34 0.95
CA VAL A 37 10.43 4.31 0.30
C VAL A 37 11.75 4.93 -0.16
N SER A 38 12.87 4.32 0.24
CA SER A 38 14.21 4.66 -0.21
C SER A 38 14.88 3.43 -0.82
N TYR A 39 15.14 3.50 -2.12
CA TYR A 39 15.91 2.49 -2.82
C TYR A 39 17.39 2.84 -2.70
N ILE A 40 18.10 2.15 -1.79
CA ILE A 40 19.55 2.28 -1.68
C ILE A 40 20.17 1.59 -2.89
N LEU A 41 20.61 2.38 -3.87
CA LEU A 41 21.47 1.91 -4.97
C LEU A 41 22.85 1.56 -4.37
N ARG A 42 23.17 0.28 -4.34
CA ARG A 42 24.54 -0.23 -4.12
C ARG A 42 25.19 -0.49 -5.47
#